data_AF-R4KC86-F1
#
_entry.id   AF-R4KC86-F1
#
_cell.length_a   1.000
_cell.length_b   1.000
_cell.length_c   1.000
_cell.angle_alpha   90.00
_cell.angle_beta   90.00
_cell.angle_gamma   90.00
#
_symmetry.space_group_name_H-M   'P 1'
#
loop_
_entity.id
_entity.type
_entity.pdbx_description
1 polymer ?
#
loop_
_entity_poly.entity_id
_entity_poly.type
_entity_poly.pdbx_seq_one_letter_code
_entity_poly.pdbx_strand_id
1 'polypeptide(L)'
;MFVTSISFSYFFLGIALISLLFCIYYKTLVVKTSPDNKSRDKIIGEMKDPISWRKKNNIIGNISIFWCLASLALFIYFKFFFTAGLISIYYVFIYIAVMAISMILTNIGNKKTA
;
A
#
# COMPACT_ATOMS: atom_id res chain seq x y z
N MET A 1 12.80 -22.45 -7.73
CA MET A 1 13.88 -21.44 -7.67
C MET A 1 13.94 -20.90 -6.25
N PHE A 2 15.12 -20.90 -5.63
CA PHE A 2 15.32 -20.48 -4.25
C PHE A 2 16.10 -19.16 -4.19
N VAL A 3 15.80 -18.35 -3.19
CA VAL A 3 16.44 -17.05 -2.94
C VAL A 3 16.98 -17.04 -1.51
N THR A 4 18.09 -16.35 -1.28
CA THR A 4 18.64 -16.21 0.08
C THR A 4 17.70 -15.37 0.94
N SER A 5 17.56 -15.78 2.20
CA SER A 5 16.87 -15.03 3.26
C SER A 5 17.27 -13.54 3.33
N ILE A 6 18.54 -13.23 3.06
CA ILE A 6 19.06 -11.85 3.00
C ILE A 6 18.35 -11.07 1.89
N SER A 7 18.38 -11.55 0.64
CA SER A 7 17.69 -10.88 -0.48
C SER A 7 16.18 -10.80 -0.24
N PHE A 8 15.62 -11.83 0.39
CA PHE A 8 14.21 -11.87 0.80
C PHE A 8 13.85 -10.75 1.79
N SER A 9 14.71 -10.48 2.76
CA SER A 9 14.52 -9.38 3.72
C SER A 9 14.52 -8.02 3.01
N TYR A 10 15.51 -7.75 2.15
CA TYR A 10 15.59 -6.47 1.43
C TYR A 10 14.45 -6.27 0.44
N PHE A 11 13.90 -7.35 -0.11
CA PHE A 11 12.68 -7.29 -0.91
C PHE A 11 11.50 -6.73 -0.10
N PHE A 12 11.28 -7.24 1.11
CA PHE A 12 10.22 -6.71 1.99
C PHE A 12 10.50 -5.27 2.45
N LEU A 13 11.76 -4.91 2.68
CA LEU A 13 12.13 -3.52 2.96
C LEU A 13 11.76 -2.61 1.78
N GLY A 14 12.04 -3.05 0.55
CA GLY A 14 11.65 -2.33 -0.67
C GLY A 14 10.14 -2.11 -0.75
N ILE A 15 9.33 -3.15 -0.49
CA ILE A 15 7.86 -3.01 -0.45
C ILE A 15 7.42 -2.05 0.65
N ALA A 16 8.03 -2.12 1.84
CA ALA A 16 7.69 -1.22 2.94
C ALA A 16 7.91 0.25 2.55
N LEU A 17 9.05 0.56 1.93
CA LEU A 17 9.36 1.92 1.47
C LEU A 17 8.38 2.39 0.38
N ILE A 18 8.10 1.56 -0.63
CA ILE A 18 7.14 1.89 -1.69
C ILE A 18 5.73 2.13 -1.10
N SER A 19 5.31 1.26 -0.19
CA SER A 19 3.99 1.36 0.47
C SER A 19 3.90 2.61 1.36
N LEU A 20 5.00 2.99 2.01
CA LEU A 20 5.08 4.24 2.77
C LEU A 20 4.93 5.46 1.86
N LEU A 21 5.64 5.48 0.73
CA LEU A 21 5.52 6.57 -0.26
C LEU A 21 4.09 6.71 -0.77
N PHE A 22 3.43 5.59 -1.10
CA PHE A 22 2.02 5.61 -1.49
C PHE A 22 1.10 6.10 -0.37
N CYS A 23 1.33 5.65 0.86
CA CYS A 23 0.56 6.14 2.01
C CYS A 23 0.66 7.66 2.14
N ILE A 24 1.88 8.19 2.14
CA ILE A 24 2.13 9.64 2.22
C ILE A 24 1.46 10.37 1.06
N TYR A 25 1.60 9.86 -0.17
CA TYR A 25 0.99 10.43 -1.35
C TYR A 25 -0.53 10.54 -1.23
N TYR A 26 -1.22 9.42 -0.98
CA TYR A 26 -2.68 9.40 -0.90
C TYR A 26 -3.22 10.18 0.30
N LYS A 27 -2.56 10.13 1.46
CA LYS A 27 -2.94 10.94 2.62
C LYS A 27 -2.76 12.44 2.34
N THR A 28 -1.68 12.82 1.67
CA THR A 28 -1.45 14.22 1.26
C THR A 28 -2.55 14.70 0.33
N LEU A 29 -2.98 13.88 -0.64
CA LEU A 29 -4.12 14.22 -1.51
C LEU A 29 -5.40 14.43 -0.70
N VAL A 30 -5.70 13.55 0.25
CA VAL A 30 -6.91 13.66 1.11
C VAL A 30 -6.89 14.91 1.98
N VAL A 31 -5.72 15.30 2.51
CA VAL A 31 -5.55 16.52 3.31
C VAL A 31 -5.69 17.76 2.45
N LYS A 32 -5.01 17.81 1.29
CA LYS A 32 -5.05 18.96 0.37
C LYS A 32 -6.41 19.19 -0.30
N THR A 33 -7.27 18.16 -0.34
CA THR A 33 -8.65 18.23 -0.85
C THR A 33 -9.71 18.47 0.23
N SER A 34 -9.30 18.77 1.47
CA SER A 34 -10.22 19.11 2.56
C SER A 34 -10.92 20.45 2.32
N PRO A 35 -12.16 20.64 2.79
CA PRO A 35 -12.97 21.86 2.56
C PRO A 35 -12.27 23.18 2.90
N ASP A 36 -11.37 23.15 3.87
CA ASP A 36 -10.70 24.32 4.42
C ASP A 36 -9.33 24.62 3.75
N ASN A 37 -8.96 23.88 2.71
CA ASN A 37 -7.64 24.02 2.09
C ASN A 37 -7.69 24.86 0.81
N LYS A 38 -6.85 25.90 0.73
CA LYS A 38 -6.69 26.75 -0.48
C LYS A 38 -6.30 25.97 -1.74
N SER A 39 -5.73 24.79 -1.58
CA SER A 39 -5.31 23.91 -2.69
C SER A 39 -6.46 23.09 -3.27
N ARG A 40 -7.65 23.10 -2.64
CA ARG A 40 -8.77 22.23 -2.95
C ARG A 40 -9.25 22.41 -4.39
N ASP A 41 -9.49 23.64 -4.81
CA ASP A 41 -10.02 23.93 -6.16
C ASP A 41 -9.01 23.62 -7.27
N LYS A 42 -7.70 23.69 -6.98
CA LYS A 42 -6.65 23.29 -7.92
C LYS A 42 -6.59 21.78 -8.17
N ILE A 43 -6.98 20.97 -7.18
CA ILE A 43 -6.90 19.50 -7.24
C ILE A 43 -8.24 18.89 -7.64
N ILE A 44 -9.33 19.42 -7.11
CA ILE A 44 -10.70 18.94 -7.38
C ILE A 44 -11.25 19.56 -8.68
N GLY A 45 -11.03 20.86 -8.91
CA GLY A 45 -11.54 21.56 -10.09
C GLY A 45 -13.01 21.27 -10.36
N GLU A 46 -13.33 20.85 -11.59
CA GLU A 46 -14.66 20.45 -12.04
C GLU A 46 -14.95 18.93 -11.91
N MET A 47 -14.30 18.25 -10.97
CA MET A 47 -14.48 16.81 -10.80
C MET A 47 -15.93 16.48 -10.40
N LYS A 48 -16.57 15.57 -11.15
CA LYS A 48 -17.99 15.20 -11.02
C LYS A 48 -18.39 14.66 -9.62
N ASP A 49 -17.50 13.92 -8.96
CA ASP A 49 -17.74 13.38 -7.61
C ASP A 49 -16.46 13.40 -6.75
N PRO A 50 -16.14 14.54 -6.12
CA PRO A 50 -14.93 14.69 -5.33
C PRO A 50 -14.97 13.94 -4.00
N ILE A 51 -16.17 13.69 -3.46
CA ILE A 51 -16.36 13.06 -2.15
C ILE A 51 -16.02 11.57 -2.25
N SER A 52 -16.56 10.89 -3.27
CA SER A 52 -16.23 9.48 -3.54
C SER A 52 -14.76 9.31 -3.89
N TRP A 53 -14.19 10.21 -4.69
CA TRP A 53 -12.77 10.20 -5.02
C TRP A 53 -11.88 10.33 -3.77
N ARG A 54 -12.18 11.28 -2.87
CA ARG A 54 -11.45 11.46 -1.61
C ARG A 54 -11.58 10.25 -0.69
N LYS A 55 -12.77 9.65 -0.60
CA LYS A 55 -13.01 8.42 0.18
C LYS A 55 -12.15 7.28 -0.36
N LYS A 56 -12.11 7.07 -1.67
CA LYS A 56 -11.28 6.05 -2.32
C LYS A 56 -9.80 6.24 -2.01
N ASN A 57 -9.26 7.45 -2.16
CA ASN A 57 -7.87 7.73 -1.84
C ASN A 57 -7.54 7.52 -0.36
N ASN A 58 -8.45 7.87 0.55
CA ASN A 58 -8.23 7.61 1.97
C ASN A 58 -8.16 6.10 2.28
N ILE A 59 -9.01 5.29 1.64
CA ILE A 59 -8.98 3.84 1.79
C ILE A 59 -7.68 3.26 1.21
N ILE A 60 -7.26 3.68 0.01
CA ILE A 60 -5.99 3.24 -0.60
C ILE A 60 -4.81 3.63 0.28
N GLY A 61 -4.82 4.83 0.86
CA GLY A 61 -3.81 5.26 1.85
C GLY A 61 -3.77 4.34 3.08
N ASN A 62 -4.94 3.94 3.60
CA ASN A 62 -5.02 3.01 4.74
C ASN A 62 -4.51 1.59 4.40
N ILE A 63 -4.78 1.11 3.17
CA ILE A 63 -4.26 -0.18 2.71
C ILE A 63 -2.74 -0.11 2.52
N SER A 64 -2.25 1.01 2.00
CA SER A 64 -0.82 1.24 1.80
C SER A 64 -0.07 1.22 3.14
N ILE A 65 -0.60 1.85 4.20
CA ILE A 65 0.04 1.76 5.53
C ILE A 65 -0.04 0.35 6.13
N PHE A 66 -1.14 -0.38 5.92
CA PHE A 66 -1.23 -1.79 6.34
C PHE A 66 -0.11 -2.62 5.69
N TRP A 67 0.07 -2.52 4.38
CA TRP A 67 1.12 -3.25 3.66
C TRP A 67 2.53 -2.76 3.98
N CYS A 68 2.69 -1.48 4.34
CA CYS A 68 3.94 -0.97 4.88
C CYS A 68 4.29 -1.67 6.19
N LEU A 69 3.36 -1.74 7.15
CA LEU A 69 3.57 -2.38 8.44
C LEU A 69 3.81 -3.89 8.31
N ALA A 70 3.01 -4.57 7.49
CA ALA A 70 3.17 -6.01 7.24
C ALA A 70 4.55 -6.31 6.62
N SER A 71 4.96 -5.55 5.60
CA SER A 71 6.26 -5.73 4.95
C SER A 71 7.41 -5.40 5.91
N LEU A 72 7.26 -4.39 6.76
CA LEU A 72 8.28 -4.02 7.74
C LEU A 72 8.43 -5.09 8.84
N ALA A 73 7.32 -5.68 9.30
CA ALA A 73 7.35 -6.80 10.23
C ALA A 73 8.05 -8.03 9.62
N LEU A 74 7.74 -8.36 8.36
CA LEU A 74 8.42 -9.45 7.64
C LEU A 74 9.90 -9.16 7.43
N PHE A 75 10.27 -7.92 7.10
CA PHE A 75 11.67 -7.51 7.01
C PHE A 75 12.41 -7.74 8.33
N ILE A 76 11.86 -7.27 9.45
CA ILE A 76 12.46 -7.45 10.78
C ILE A 76 12.61 -8.94 11.10
N TYR A 77 11.58 -9.74 10.85
CA TYR A 77 11.62 -11.19 11.06
C TYR A 77 12.75 -11.86 10.26
N PHE A 78 12.79 -11.65 8.95
CA PHE A 78 13.80 -12.28 8.09
C PHE A 78 15.21 -11.73 8.30
N LYS A 79 15.35 -10.47 8.72
CA LYS A 79 16.66 -9.85 8.94
C LYS A 79 17.30 -10.25 10.27
N PHE A 80 16.51 -10.36 11.34
CA PHE A 80 17.04 -10.50 12.70
C PHE A 80 16.76 -11.85 13.36
N PHE A 81 15.65 -12.52 12.99
CA PHE A 81 15.20 -13.74 13.68
C PHE A 81 15.33 -15.00 12.83
N PHE A 82 15.49 -14.86 11.50
CA PHE A 82 15.61 -15.99 10.59
C PHE A 82 17.08 -16.34 10.33
N THR A 83 17.46 -17.58 10.64
CA THR A 83 18.81 -18.11 10.37
C THR A 83 19.08 -18.13 8.86
N ALA A 84 20.32 -17.88 8.45
CA ALA A 84 20.70 -17.86 7.04
C ALA A 84 20.29 -19.16 6.33
N GLY A 85 19.35 -19.03 5.38
CA GLY A 85 18.80 -20.15 4.63
C GLY A 85 18.25 -19.76 3.27
N LEU A 86 17.87 -20.79 2.50
CA LEU A 86 17.23 -20.68 1.18
C LEU A 86 15.72 -20.74 1.33
N ILE A 87 15.03 -19.73 0.79
CA ILE A 87 13.58 -19.61 0.81
C ILE A 87 13.06 -19.76 -0.61
N SER A 88 11.92 -20.45 -0.75
CA SER A 88 11.29 -20.62 -2.06
C SER A 88 10.75 -19.28 -2.58
N ILE A 89 11.03 -18.96 -3.85
CA ILE A 89 10.54 -17.72 -4.46
C ILE A 89 9.01 -17.65 -4.55
N TYR A 90 8.31 -18.78 -4.48
CA TYR A 90 6.84 -18.83 -4.54
C TYR A 90 6.19 -17.97 -3.44
N TYR A 91 6.82 -17.84 -2.28
CA TYR A 91 6.32 -16.97 -1.21
C TYR A 91 6.25 -15.49 -1.62
N VAL A 92 7.17 -15.01 -2.47
CA VAL A 92 7.12 -13.64 -3.02
C VAL A 92 5.91 -13.47 -3.92
N PHE A 93 5.69 -14.41 -4.84
CA PHE A 93 4.57 -14.35 -5.77
C PHE A 93 3.23 -14.41 -5.05
N ILE A 94 3.09 -15.29 -4.05
CA ILE A 94 1.90 -15.35 -3.21
C ILE A 94 1.70 -14.02 -2.48
N TYR A 95 2.75 -13.45 -1.89
CA TYR A 95 2.65 -12.17 -1.18
C TYR A 95 2.18 -11.03 -2.09
N ILE A 96 2.77 -10.89 -3.28
CA ILE A 96 2.35 -9.89 -4.29
C ILE A 96 0.91 -10.14 -4.73
N ALA A 97 0.51 -11.41 -4.95
CA ALA A 97 -0.84 -11.75 -5.34
C ALA A 97 -1.86 -11.34 -4.26
N VAL A 98 -1.57 -11.60 -2.98
CA VAL A 98 -2.44 -11.19 -1.87
C VAL A 98 -2.52 -9.66 -1.78
N MET A 99 -1.42 -8.94 -1.98
CA MET A 99 -1.41 -7.47 -2.08
C MET A 99 -2.32 -6.98 -3.20
N ALA A 100 -2.19 -7.54 -4.41
CA ALA A 100 -2.99 -7.16 -5.56
C ALA A 100 -4.49 -7.43 -5.34
N ILE A 101 -4.83 -8.61 -4.82
CA ILE A 101 -6.21 -8.98 -4.48
C ILE A 101 -6.80 -8.01 -3.45
N SER A 102 -6.04 -7.65 -2.42
CA SER A 102 -6.45 -6.66 -1.41
C SER A 102 -6.82 -5.31 -2.05
N MET A 103 -6.03 -4.83 -3.01
CA MET A 103 -6.33 -3.59 -3.73
C MET A 103 -7.58 -3.72 -4.62
N ILE A 104 -7.73 -4.84 -5.34
CA ILE A 104 -8.85 -5.09 -6.25
C ILE A 104 -10.18 -5.19 -5.48
N LEU A 105 -10.22 -5.97 -4.39
CA LEU A 105 -11.42 -6.15 -3.57
C LEU A 105 -11.93 -4.82 -3.02
N THR A 106 -11.02 -3.95 -2.62
CA THR A 106 -11.33 -2.62 -2.12
C THR A 106 -11.97 -1.73 -3.19
N ASN A 107 -11.56 -1.89 -4.46
CA ASN A 107 -12.14 -1.16 -5.57
C ASN A 107 -13.54 -1.69 -5.93
N ILE A 108 -13.74 -3.01 -5.88
CA ILE A 108 -15.02 -3.66 -6.18
C ILE A 108 -16.08 -3.41 -5.10
N GLY A 109 -15.70 -3.39 -3.82
CA GLY A 109 -16.62 -3.14 -2.71
C GLY A 109 -17.35 -1.80 -2.79
N ASN A 110 -16.73 -0.79 -3.42
CA ASN A 110 -17.33 0.54 -3.63
C ASN A 110 -18.31 0.61 -4.81
N LYS A 111 -18.40 -0.40 -5.67
CA LYS A 111 -19.38 -0.43 -6.79
C LYS A 111 -20.76 -0.92 -6.37
N LYS A 112 -20.89 -1.66 -5.27
CA LYS A 112 -22.17 -2.24 -4.81
C LYS A 112 -23.00 -1.33 -3.90
N THR A 113 -22.47 -0.17 -3.53
CA THR A 113 -23.12 0.79 -2.60
C THR A 113 -23.31 2.18 -3.22
N ALA A 114 -23.24 2.27 -4.54
CA ALA A 114 -23.53 3.48 -5.32
C ALA A 114 -24.83 3.30 -6.10
#